data_AF-A0A1U8AHL8-F1
#
_entry.id   AF-A0A1U8AHL8-F1
#
_cell.length_a   1.000
_cell.length_b   1.000
_cell.length_c   1.000
_cell.angle_alpha   90.00
_cell.angle_beta   90.00
_cell.angle_gamma   90.00
#
_symmetry.space_group_name_H-M   'P 1'
#
loop_
_entity.id
_entity.type
_entity.pdbx_description
1 polymer ?
#
loop_
_entity_poly.entity_id
_entity_poly.type
_entity_poly.pdbx_seq_one_letter_code
_entity_poly.pdbx_strand_id
1 'polypeptide(L)'
;MLSLKKRGALSMQISNFARGFFDSSSPLVPVALPSQRETHIWYIVPDEVQNTSLLNQYLKLLSSCERESMFRMSGDKLQKSSLLARTLVRTTLSRYTNCQITPRSFKFRKNTFGKPEIEWGHYEEWSPPALHFNVSHTSSLIACGVTVDKLVGVDVEEKQRKIKNDILSFARRYFSLHEVEHLHAILDPEIQRQEFIKLWTLKEAYVKALGRGFSAAPFKTFTIRFRATRSDGLQVPTDLISEASEILVEAFDDPKSLSNNWQFGLLELANSHYAAICMEKENILEGKGNDFMKLKVWKTLPFVEDEYVSGTNAVKIICGLSQCLHL
;
A
#
# COMPACT_ATOMS: atom_id res chain seq x y z
N MET A 1 -14.60 -42.21 52.92
CA MET A 1 -14.74 -42.83 51.59
C MET A 1 -16.01 -42.28 50.95
N LEU A 2 -15.85 -41.55 49.85
CA LEU A 2 -16.86 -41.04 48.88
C LEU A 2 -18.14 -40.35 49.40
N SER A 3 -18.21 -39.03 49.16
CA SER A 3 -19.48 -38.34 48.94
C SER A 3 -19.32 -37.40 47.74
N LEU A 4 -19.82 -37.84 46.58
CA LEU A 4 -20.03 -37.01 45.39
C LEU A 4 -21.25 -36.12 45.61
N LYS A 5 -21.08 -34.81 45.58
CA LYS A 5 -22.18 -33.86 45.34
C LYS A 5 -22.16 -33.41 43.88
N LYS A 6 -22.98 -34.05 43.05
CA LYS A 6 -23.49 -33.46 41.81
C LYS A 6 -24.59 -32.46 42.17
N ARG A 7 -24.46 -31.21 41.74
CA ARG A 7 -25.58 -30.26 41.65
C ARG A 7 -25.90 -30.09 40.17
N GLY A 8 -27.14 -30.45 39.82
CA GLY A 8 -27.76 -30.13 38.55
C GLY A 8 -28.71 -28.94 38.68
N ALA A 9 -29.03 -28.40 37.51
CA ALA A 9 -30.12 -27.51 37.14
C ALA A 9 -30.05 -26.04 37.61
N LEU A 10 -29.92 -25.14 36.63
CA LEU A 10 -31.01 -24.21 36.33
C LEU A 10 -30.99 -23.82 34.85
N SER A 11 -32.11 -24.20 34.22
CA SER A 11 -32.59 -23.76 32.92
C SER A 11 -32.77 -22.24 32.89
N MET A 12 -32.39 -21.61 31.79
CA MET A 12 -33.00 -20.34 31.40
C MET A 12 -33.25 -20.37 29.89
N GLN A 13 -34.52 -20.63 29.56
CA GLN A 13 -35.05 -20.41 28.23
C GLN A 13 -34.94 -18.92 27.89
N ILE A 14 -34.35 -18.61 26.74
CA ILE A 14 -34.60 -17.35 26.04
C ILE A 14 -35.12 -17.75 24.66
N SER A 15 -36.39 -17.47 24.47
CA SER A 15 -37.17 -17.64 23.27
C SER A 15 -36.65 -16.79 22.11
N ASN A 16 -36.57 -17.43 20.93
CA ASN A 16 -36.85 -16.89 19.60
C ASN A 16 -36.70 -15.38 19.37
N PHE A 17 -35.60 -15.01 18.71
CA PHE A 17 -35.69 -14.21 17.49
C PHE A 17 -34.77 -14.84 16.45
N ALA A 18 -35.39 -15.57 15.51
CA ALA A 18 -34.75 -15.89 14.24
C ALA A 18 -34.48 -14.56 13.52
N ARG A 19 -33.24 -14.06 13.58
CA ARG A 19 -32.74 -13.08 12.62
C ARG A 19 -32.01 -13.86 11.54
N GLY A 20 -32.55 -13.72 10.32
CA GLY A 20 -32.19 -14.50 9.16
C GLY A 20 -30.70 -14.56 8.88
N PHE A 21 -30.32 -15.70 8.30
CA PHE A 21 -29.09 -15.90 7.57
C PHE A 21 -28.79 -14.68 6.68
N PHE A 22 -27.78 -13.90 7.03
CA PHE A 22 -27.08 -13.06 6.06
C PHE A 22 -26.15 -13.98 5.24
N ASP A 23 -26.74 -14.70 4.30
CA ASP A 23 -26.00 -15.45 3.27
C ASP A 23 -26.17 -14.77 1.90
N SER A 24 -26.01 -13.45 1.89
CA SER A 24 -25.84 -12.69 0.64
C SER A 24 -24.73 -11.67 0.87
N SER A 25 -23.48 -12.13 0.76
CA SER A 25 -22.37 -11.19 0.65
C SER A 25 -22.54 -10.40 -0.65
N SER A 26 -22.47 -9.08 -0.60
CA SER A 26 -22.57 -8.26 -1.80
C SER A 26 -21.47 -8.66 -2.79
N PRO A 27 -21.79 -8.83 -4.08
CA PRO A 27 -20.78 -9.17 -5.07
C PRO A 27 -19.73 -8.07 -5.15
N LEU A 28 -18.49 -8.43 -5.48
CA LEU A 28 -17.46 -7.44 -5.79
C LEU A 28 -17.89 -6.64 -7.02
N VAL A 29 -17.70 -5.34 -6.96
CA VAL A 29 -18.03 -4.43 -8.07
C VAL A 29 -16.81 -4.29 -8.98
N PRO A 30 -16.92 -4.56 -10.29
CA PRO A 30 -15.85 -4.31 -11.26
C PRO A 30 -15.37 -2.86 -11.23
N VAL A 31 -14.09 -2.65 -11.51
CA VAL A 31 -13.47 -1.33 -11.53
C VAL A 31 -12.74 -1.16 -12.85
N ALA A 32 -12.89 0.02 -13.46
CA ALA A 32 -12.18 0.35 -14.68
C ALA A 32 -10.66 0.25 -14.47
N LEU A 33 -9.95 -0.24 -15.49
CA LEU A 33 -8.50 -0.34 -15.44
C LEU A 33 -7.86 1.05 -15.26
N PRO A 34 -6.80 1.18 -14.44
CA PRO A 34 -6.02 2.40 -14.39
C PRO A 34 -5.47 2.73 -15.79
N SER A 35 -5.52 4.00 -16.17
CA SER A 35 -4.73 4.47 -17.32
C SER A 35 -3.23 4.34 -17.04
N GLN A 36 -2.38 4.42 -18.06
CA GLN A 36 -0.92 4.22 -17.93
C GLN A 36 -0.21 5.19 -16.95
N ARG A 37 -0.84 6.32 -16.59
CA ARG A 37 -0.32 7.29 -15.61
C ARG A 37 -1.17 7.38 -14.34
N GLU A 38 -2.04 6.41 -14.13
CA GLU A 38 -2.93 6.37 -12.99
C GLU A 38 -2.56 5.19 -12.09
N THR A 39 -2.42 5.46 -10.80
CA THR A 39 -2.34 4.41 -9.78
C THR A 39 -3.62 4.38 -8.99
N HIS A 40 -4.12 3.17 -8.75
CA HIS A 40 -5.22 2.94 -7.84
C HIS A 40 -4.70 2.39 -6.51
N ILE A 41 -5.16 2.94 -5.38
CA ILE A 41 -4.84 2.45 -4.04
C ILE A 41 -6.12 1.93 -3.38
N TRP A 42 -6.05 0.71 -2.86
CA TRP A 42 -7.10 0.11 -2.05
C TRP A 42 -6.55 -0.08 -0.65
N TYR A 43 -7.30 0.27 0.40
CA TYR A 43 -6.85 0.02 1.76
C TYR A 43 -7.94 -0.51 2.69
N ILE A 44 -7.49 -1.27 3.69
CA ILE A 44 -8.29 -1.81 4.80
C ILE A 44 -7.72 -1.25 6.10
N VAL A 45 -8.60 -0.87 7.03
CA VAL A 45 -8.27 -0.59 8.42
C VAL A 45 -8.56 -1.86 9.24
N PRO A 46 -7.55 -2.63 9.70
CA PRO A 46 -7.75 -3.93 10.34
C PRO A 46 -8.66 -3.91 11.57
N ASP A 47 -8.65 -2.81 12.32
CA ASP A 47 -9.46 -2.63 13.53
C ASP A 47 -10.95 -2.38 13.23
N GLU A 48 -11.33 -2.07 12.00
CA GLU A 48 -12.73 -1.98 11.60
C GLU A 48 -13.31 -3.36 11.25
N VAL A 49 -12.46 -4.37 11.00
CA VAL A 49 -12.90 -5.73 10.63
C VAL A 49 -13.07 -6.60 11.88
N GLN A 50 -14.20 -6.48 12.58
CA GLN A 50 -14.44 -7.24 13.82
C GLN A 50 -15.39 -8.45 13.65
N ASN A 51 -16.08 -8.55 12.53
CA ASN A 51 -17.08 -9.60 12.31
C ASN A 51 -16.43 -10.97 12.04
N THR A 52 -16.63 -11.93 12.94
CA THR A 52 -16.08 -13.30 12.82
C THR A 52 -16.59 -14.06 11.59
N SER A 53 -17.86 -13.87 11.21
CA SER A 53 -18.41 -14.51 10.00
C SER A 53 -17.70 -14.01 8.74
N LEU A 54 -17.45 -12.70 8.67
CA LEU A 54 -16.71 -12.08 7.57
C LEU A 54 -15.25 -12.57 7.52
N LEU A 55 -14.57 -12.68 8.67
CA LEU A 55 -13.23 -13.26 8.74
C LEU A 55 -13.21 -14.73 8.27
N ASN A 56 -14.23 -15.51 8.62
CA ASN A 56 -14.39 -16.89 8.12
C ASN A 56 -14.63 -16.93 6.61
N GLN A 57 -15.35 -15.95 6.05
CA GLN A 57 -15.50 -15.82 4.60
C GLN A 57 -14.16 -15.50 3.93
N TYR A 58 -13.38 -14.58 4.50
CA TYR A 58 -12.04 -14.24 4.02
C TYR A 58 -11.09 -15.45 4.04
N LEU A 59 -11.14 -16.28 5.08
CA LEU A 59 -10.35 -17.51 5.15
C LEU A 59 -10.63 -18.46 3.99
N LYS A 60 -11.85 -18.49 3.46
CA LYS A 60 -12.23 -19.32 2.30
C LYS A 60 -11.63 -18.83 0.99
N LEU A 61 -11.13 -17.58 0.93
CA LEU A 61 -10.47 -17.02 -0.25
C LEU A 61 -9.01 -17.44 -0.37
N LEU A 62 -8.35 -17.75 0.76
CA LEU A 62 -6.94 -18.12 0.78
C LEU A 62 -6.73 -19.53 0.20
N SER A 63 -5.59 -19.73 -0.43
CA SER A 63 -5.12 -21.08 -0.79
C SER A 63 -4.79 -21.91 0.47
N SER A 64 -4.63 -23.22 0.33
CA SER A 64 -4.14 -24.08 1.42
C SER A 64 -2.78 -23.60 1.95
N CYS A 65 -1.82 -23.36 1.06
CA CYS A 65 -0.48 -22.90 1.43
C CYS A 65 -0.49 -21.53 2.13
N GLU A 66 -1.37 -20.61 1.70
CA GLU A 66 -1.54 -19.30 2.35
C GLU A 66 -2.10 -19.46 3.77
N ARG A 67 -3.12 -20.31 3.96
CA ARG A 67 -3.70 -20.60 5.28
C ARG A 67 -2.67 -21.21 6.22
N GLU A 68 -1.93 -22.22 5.76
CA GLU A 68 -0.86 -22.84 6.54
C GLU A 68 0.21 -21.83 6.94
N SER A 69 0.65 -20.98 6.00
CA SER A 69 1.65 -19.96 6.30
C SER A 69 1.14 -18.92 7.29
N MET A 70 -0.15 -18.56 7.23
CA MET A 70 -0.78 -17.66 8.19
C MET A 70 -0.86 -18.31 9.57
N PHE A 71 -1.29 -19.57 9.70
CA PHE A 71 -1.40 -20.25 11.00
C PHE A 71 -0.06 -20.50 11.69
N ARG A 72 1.06 -20.53 10.95
CA ARG A 72 2.42 -20.57 11.54
C ARG A 72 2.84 -19.26 12.20
N MET A 73 2.18 -18.14 11.91
CA MET A 73 2.50 -16.85 12.51
C MET A 73 2.07 -16.83 13.97
N SER A 74 2.94 -16.32 14.84
CA SER A 74 2.65 -16.20 16.27
C SER A 74 1.80 -14.95 16.55
N GLY A 75 0.59 -15.16 17.05
CA GLY A 75 -0.30 -14.12 17.57
C GLY A 75 -1.44 -13.71 16.63
N ASP A 76 -2.64 -13.60 17.20
CA ASP A 76 -3.89 -13.37 16.47
C ASP A 76 -3.88 -12.10 15.62
N LYS A 77 -3.23 -11.03 16.11
CA LYS A 77 -3.10 -9.77 15.35
C LYS A 77 -2.31 -9.96 14.05
N LEU A 78 -1.22 -10.73 14.11
CA LEU A 78 -0.38 -10.99 12.93
C LEU A 78 -1.10 -11.91 11.93
N GLN A 79 -1.80 -12.93 12.44
CA GLN A 79 -2.64 -13.80 11.62
C GLN A 79 -3.76 -13.02 10.93
N LYS A 80 -4.47 -12.15 11.67
CA LYS A 80 -5.50 -11.26 11.13
C LYS A 80 -4.94 -10.33 10.06
N SER A 81 -3.80 -9.68 10.33
CA SER A 81 -3.15 -8.80 9.36
C SER A 81 -2.77 -9.53 8.06
N SER A 82 -2.20 -10.74 8.16
CA SER A 82 -1.87 -11.59 7.02
C SER A 82 -3.12 -12.03 6.21
N LEU A 83 -4.20 -12.41 6.90
CA LEU A 83 -5.49 -12.73 6.30
C LEU A 83 -6.06 -11.55 5.51
N LEU A 84 -6.10 -10.38 6.13
CA LEU A 84 -6.66 -9.17 5.52
C LEU A 84 -5.80 -8.67 4.36
N ALA A 85 -4.47 -8.75 4.46
CA ALA A 85 -3.57 -8.41 3.36
C ALA A 85 -3.80 -9.30 2.14
N ARG A 86 -3.92 -10.61 2.33
CA ARG A 86 -4.20 -11.53 1.23
C ARG A 86 -5.60 -11.34 0.65
N THR A 87 -6.58 -11.07 1.50
CA THR A 87 -7.96 -10.75 1.12
C THR A 87 -8.01 -9.49 0.26
N LEU A 88 -7.35 -8.41 0.70
CA LEU A 88 -7.28 -7.15 -0.03
C LEU A 88 -6.73 -7.37 -1.44
N VAL A 89 -5.60 -8.06 -1.58
CA VAL A 89 -5.02 -8.36 -2.90
C VAL A 89 -5.97 -9.15 -3.78
N ARG A 90 -6.46 -10.31 -3.29
CA ARG A 90 -7.29 -11.23 -4.09
C ARG A 90 -8.59 -10.58 -4.56
N THR A 91 -9.24 -9.81 -3.68
CA THR A 91 -10.49 -9.12 -4.01
C THR A 91 -10.24 -7.91 -4.91
N THR A 92 -9.18 -7.12 -4.67
CA THR A 92 -8.81 -5.99 -5.53
C THR A 92 -8.52 -6.44 -6.97
N LEU A 93 -7.70 -7.48 -7.15
CA LEU A 93 -7.37 -8.00 -8.47
C LEU A 93 -8.60 -8.56 -9.20
N SER A 94 -9.53 -9.20 -8.47
CA SER A 94 -10.78 -9.69 -9.05
C SER A 94 -11.63 -8.57 -9.65
N ARG A 95 -11.66 -7.38 -9.02
CA ARG A 95 -12.38 -6.22 -9.56
C ARG A 95 -11.84 -5.77 -10.92
N TYR A 96 -10.52 -5.85 -11.13
CA TYR A 96 -9.87 -5.46 -12.40
C TYR A 96 -9.92 -6.52 -13.49
N THR A 97 -10.34 -7.75 -13.19
CA THR A 97 -10.61 -8.78 -14.20
C THR A 97 -12.09 -8.80 -14.60
N ASN A 98 -12.83 -7.73 -14.33
CA ASN A 98 -14.30 -7.68 -14.42
C ASN A 98 -14.96 -8.84 -13.67
N CYS A 99 -14.36 -9.27 -12.56
CA CYS A 99 -14.78 -10.41 -11.74
C CYS A 99 -14.83 -11.75 -12.49
N GLN A 100 -14.21 -11.88 -13.67
CA GLN A 100 -14.09 -13.14 -14.39
C GLN A 100 -13.21 -14.15 -13.64
N ILE A 101 -12.17 -13.65 -12.94
CA ILE A 101 -11.38 -14.46 -12.02
C ILE A 101 -11.88 -14.24 -10.60
N THR A 102 -12.34 -15.31 -9.95
CA THR A 102 -12.73 -15.24 -8.53
C THR A 102 -11.52 -14.97 -7.63
N PRO A 103 -11.69 -14.29 -6.48
CA PRO A 103 -10.57 -14.01 -5.57
C PRO A 103 -9.76 -15.26 -5.18
N ARG A 104 -10.41 -16.42 -5.04
CA ARG A 104 -9.76 -17.69 -4.69
C ARG A 104 -8.92 -18.28 -5.82
N SER A 105 -9.29 -18.02 -7.07
CA SER A 105 -8.63 -18.58 -8.26
C SER A 105 -7.27 -17.96 -8.56
N PHE A 106 -6.95 -16.78 -8.01
CA PHE A 106 -5.64 -16.16 -8.19
C PHE A 106 -4.51 -17.03 -7.64
N LYS A 107 -3.50 -17.21 -8.50
CA LYS A 107 -2.21 -17.80 -8.16
C LYS A 107 -1.16 -16.69 -8.12
N PHE A 108 -0.23 -16.83 -7.19
CA PHE A 108 0.84 -15.87 -7.00
C PHE A 108 2.16 -16.61 -7.00
N ARG A 109 3.12 -16.07 -7.74
CA ARG A 109 4.52 -16.43 -7.63
C ARG A 109 5.28 -15.33 -6.90
N LYS A 110 6.46 -15.65 -6.39
CA LYS A 110 7.39 -14.64 -5.88
C LYS A 110 8.53 -14.50 -6.88
N ASN A 111 8.95 -13.27 -7.15
CA ASN A 111 10.20 -13.06 -7.87
C ASN A 111 11.42 -13.48 -7.02
N THR A 112 12.62 -13.37 -7.57
CA THR A 112 13.88 -13.74 -6.91
C THR A 112 14.10 -13.08 -5.55
N PHE A 113 13.46 -11.93 -5.30
CA PHE A 113 13.59 -11.14 -4.07
C PHE A 113 12.33 -11.19 -3.18
N GLY A 114 11.38 -12.06 -3.51
CA GLY A 114 10.18 -12.29 -2.70
C GLY A 114 8.98 -11.40 -3.00
N LYS A 115 9.06 -10.46 -3.95
CA LYS A 115 7.91 -9.62 -4.37
C LYS A 115 6.86 -10.52 -5.02
N PRO A 116 5.59 -10.49 -4.57
CA PRO A 116 4.54 -11.29 -5.17
C PRO A 116 4.13 -10.72 -6.53
N GLU A 117 3.88 -11.61 -7.49
CA GLU A 117 3.39 -11.31 -8.83
C GLU A 117 2.21 -12.23 -9.16
N ILE A 118 1.33 -11.77 -10.05
CA ILE A 118 0.22 -12.60 -10.55
C ILE A 118 0.82 -13.67 -11.47
N GLU A 119 0.45 -14.92 -11.25
CA GLU A 119 0.71 -16.00 -12.18
C GLU A 119 -0.55 -16.21 -13.03
N TRP A 120 -0.56 -15.61 -14.23
CA TRP A 120 -1.67 -15.74 -15.16
C TRP A 120 -1.73 -17.16 -15.72
N GLY A 121 -2.94 -17.74 -15.72
CA GLY A 121 -3.21 -18.96 -16.47
C GLY A 121 -3.26 -18.70 -17.98
N HIS A 122 -3.22 -19.78 -18.76
CA HIS A 122 -3.56 -19.72 -20.17
C HIS A 122 -5.07 -19.71 -20.33
N TYR A 123 -5.62 -18.65 -20.93
CA TYR A 123 -7.03 -18.51 -21.24
C TYR A 123 -7.15 -18.32 -22.76
N GLU A 124 -7.80 -19.26 -23.45
CA GLU A 124 -7.81 -19.32 -24.93
C GLU A 124 -8.54 -18.14 -25.57
N GLU A 125 -9.55 -17.58 -24.90
CA GLU A 125 -10.43 -16.54 -25.44
C GLU A 125 -10.35 -15.20 -24.68
N TRP A 126 -9.45 -15.10 -23.69
CA TRP A 126 -9.35 -13.89 -22.86
C TRP A 126 -7.91 -13.55 -22.52
N SER A 127 -7.48 -12.34 -22.86
CA SER A 127 -6.17 -11.82 -22.45
C SER A 127 -6.33 -11.05 -21.13
N PRO A 128 -5.70 -11.49 -20.03
CA PRO A 128 -5.74 -10.74 -18.79
C PRO A 128 -5.00 -9.41 -18.95
N PRO A 129 -5.48 -8.34 -18.29
CA PRO A 129 -4.75 -7.08 -18.27
C PRO A 129 -3.37 -7.26 -17.65
N ALA A 130 -2.38 -6.51 -18.14
CA ALA A 130 -1.01 -6.48 -17.62
C ALA A 130 -0.93 -5.73 -16.27
N LEU A 131 -1.61 -6.27 -15.26
CA LEU A 131 -1.70 -5.68 -13.94
C LEU A 131 -0.41 -5.89 -13.16
N HIS A 132 0.09 -4.79 -12.60
CA HIS A 132 1.11 -4.81 -11.56
C HIS A 132 0.48 -4.37 -10.25
N PHE A 133 0.92 -4.98 -9.15
CA PHE A 133 0.47 -4.58 -7.83
C PHE A 133 1.60 -4.58 -6.82
N ASN A 134 1.41 -3.85 -5.73
CA ASN A 134 2.27 -3.91 -4.58
C ASN A 134 1.48 -3.70 -3.29
N VAL A 135 1.93 -4.31 -2.20
CA VAL A 135 1.24 -4.28 -0.91
C VAL A 135 2.18 -3.72 0.14
N SER A 136 1.66 -2.85 1.00
CA SER A 136 2.31 -2.46 2.24
C SER A 136 1.32 -2.49 3.39
N HIS A 137 1.81 -2.68 4.61
CA HIS A 137 0.97 -2.71 5.79
C HIS A 137 1.73 -2.26 7.03
N THR A 138 1.04 -1.55 7.89
CA THR A 138 1.39 -1.31 9.29
C THR A 138 0.53 -2.20 10.18
N SER A 139 0.55 -1.93 11.49
CA SER A 139 -0.36 -2.60 12.42
C SER A 139 -1.83 -2.18 12.23
N SER A 140 -2.05 -0.97 11.71
CA SER A 140 -3.34 -0.27 11.69
C SER A 140 -3.87 0.05 10.29
N LEU A 141 -3.10 -0.21 9.23
CA LEU A 141 -3.52 -0.01 7.85
C LEU A 141 -2.84 -1.01 6.91
N ILE A 142 -3.59 -1.51 5.93
CA ILE A 142 -3.09 -2.37 4.85
C ILE A 142 -3.46 -1.71 3.53
N ALA A 143 -2.48 -1.45 2.66
CA ALA A 143 -2.69 -0.83 1.36
C ALA A 143 -2.21 -1.74 0.22
N CYS A 144 -2.93 -1.70 -0.90
CA CYS A 144 -2.62 -2.39 -2.15
C CYS A 144 -2.69 -1.38 -3.30
N GLY A 145 -1.55 -1.11 -3.94
CA GLY A 145 -1.48 -0.31 -5.15
C GLY A 145 -1.59 -1.17 -6.39
N VAL A 146 -2.26 -0.66 -7.42
CA VAL A 146 -2.47 -1.31 -8.70
C VAL A 146 -2.23 -0.34 -9.86
N THR A 147 -1.50 -0.82 -10.86
CA THR A 147 -1.18 -0.13 -12.12
C THR A 147 -1.34 -1.10 -13.29
N VAL A 148 -1.37 -0.56 -14.51
CA VAL A 148 -1.36 -1.33 -15.76
C VAL A 148 -0.07 -1.01 -16.51
N ASP A 149 0.59 -2.03 -17.08
CA ASP A 149 1.82 -1.96 -17.87
C ASP A 149 3.07 -1.41 -17.16
N LYS A 150 2.92 -0.85 -15.95
CA LYS A 150 3.99 -0.13 -15.22
C LYS A 150 4.27 -0.77 -13.89
N LEU A 151 5.56 -0.93 -13.58
CA LEU A 151 5.99 -1.38 -12.26
C LEU A 151 5.55 -0.38 -11.19
N VAL A 152 5.06 -0.91 -10.06
CA VAL A 152 4.64 -0.11 -8.91
C VAL A 152 5.23 -0.63 -7.61
N GLY A 153 5.53 0.30 -6.72
CA GLY A 153 5.84 0.07 -5.31
C GLY A 153 5.01 1.02 -4.45
N VAL A 154 4.47 0.51 -3.36
CA VAL A 154 3.70 1.29 -2.38
C VAL A 154 4.29 1.03 -1.01
N ASP A 155 4.42 2.09 -0.23
CA ASP A 155 4.71 1.97 1.18
C ASP A 155 3.80 2.84 2.03
N VAL A 156 3.51 2.38 3.26
CA VAL A 156 2.67 3.09 4.22
C VAL A 156 3.29 3.03 5.60
N GLU A 157 3.32 4.16 6.30
CA GLU A 157 3.92 4.30 7.63
C GLU A 157 3.06 5.16 8.53
N GLU A 158 2.90 4.78 9.79
CA GLU A 158 2.12 5.53 10.78
C GLU A 158 2.77 6.90 11.05
N LYS A 159 2.03 8.01 10.90
CA LYS A 159 2.54 9.38 11.11
C LYS A 159 3.10 9.55 12.51
N GLN A 160 2.49 8.90 13.49
CA GLN A 160 2.85 8.96 14.91
C GLN A 160 3.79 7.82 15.34
N ARG A 161 4.39 7.09 14.38
CA ARG A 161 5.35 6.02 14.68
C ARG A 161 6.49 6.55 15.55
N LYS A 162 6.61 5.96 16.74
CA LYS A 162 7.71 6.25 17.66
C LYS A 162 8.96 5.51 17.19
N ILE A 163 10.05 6.25 17.00
CA ILE A 163 11.36 5.69 16.68
C ILE A 163 12.12 5.58 18.00
N LYS A 164 12.42 4.34 18.42
CA LYS A 164 13.03 4.07 19.74
C LYS A 164 14.48 4.55 19.83
N ASN A 165 15.15 4.70 18.69
CA ASN A 165 16.55 5.08 18.59
C ASN A 165 16.67 6.53 18.10
N ASP A 166 17.85 7.12 18.26
CA ASP A 166 18.19 8.39 17.60
C ASP A 166 17.94 8.31 16.08
N ILE A 167 17.07 9.21 15.60
CA ILE A 167 16.62 9.29 14.20
C ILE A 167 17.83 9.45 13.27
N LEU A 168 18.78 10.30 13.64
CA LEU A 168 19.97 10.57 12.84
C LEU A 168 20.89 9.35 12.77
N SER A 169 21.05 8.62 13.87
CA SER A 169 21.78 7.35 13.89
C SER A 169 21.16 6.30 12.97
N PHE A 170 19.82 6.25 12.89
CA PHE A 170 19.13 5.36 11.97
C PHE A 170 19.27 5.84 10.51
N ALA A 171 19.09 7.14 10.25
CA ALA A 171 19.27 7.74 8.93
C ALA A 171 20.68 7.46 8.40
N ARG A 172 21.75 7.61 9.19
CA ARG A 172 23.13 7.31 8.77
C ARG A 172 23.35 5.87 8.29
N ARG A 173 22.49 4.92 8.66
CA ARG A 173 22.59 3.51 8.22
C ARG A 173 21.93 3.25 6.88
N TYR A 174 20.89 3.98 6.53
CA TYR A 174 20.06 3.69 5.36
C TYR A 174 20.02 4.84 4.35
N PHE A 175 20.16 6.08 4.77
CA PHE A 175 20.00 7.25 3.92
C PHE A 175 21.34 7.68 3.32
N SER A 176 21.26 8.42 2.21
CA SER A 176 22.43 9.05 1.61
C SER A 176 22.94 10.20 2.48
N LEU A 177 24.18 10.65 2.24
CA LEU A 177 24.75 11.76 2.99
C LEU A 177 23.87 13.03 2.92
N HIS A 178 23.36 13.33 1.73
CA HIS A 178 22.49 14.48 1.52
C HIS A 178 21.17 14.41 2.30
N GLU A 179 20.52 13.24 2.34
CA GLU A 179 19.30 13.02 3.13
C GLU A 179 19.58 13.15 4.64
N VAL A 180 20.74 12.67 5.10
CA VAL A 180 21.16 12.80 6.50
C VAL A 180 21.42 14.26 6.87
N GLU A 181 22.11 15.00 6.01
CA GLU A 181 22.37 16.44 6.21
C GLU A 181 21.07 17.25 6.23
N HIS A 182 20.14 16.94 5.33
CA HIS A 182 18.80 17.55 5.31
C HIS A 182 18.06 17.31 6.63
N LEU A 183 18.02 16.07 7.13
CA LEU A 183 17.39 15.77 8.42
C LEU A 183 18.10 16.45 9.59
N HIS A 184 19.44 16.50 9.57
CA HIS A 184 20.23 17.14 10.61
C HIS A 184 19.98 18.65 10.70
N ALA A 185 19.64 19.31 9.59
CA ALA A 185 19.32 20.73 9.56
C ALA A 185 17.97 21.07 10.24
N ILE A 186 17.08 20.09 10.41
CA ILE A 186 15.77 20.29 11.06
C ILE A 186 15.95 20.32 12.58
N LEU A 187 15.72 21.49 13.18
CA LEU A 187 15.90 21.70 14.62
C LEU A 187 14.75 21.18 15.47
N ASP A 188 13.52 21.22 14.95
CA ASP A 188 12.35 20.72 15.66
C ASP A 188 12.32 19.17 15.61
N PRO A 189 12.36 18.46 16.75
CA PRO A 189 12.44 17.00 16.77
C PRO A 189 11.21 16.30 16.17
N GLU A 190 10.02 16.90 16.31
CA GLU A 190 8.80 16.32 15.78
C GLU A 190 8.72 16.49 14.26
N ILE A 191 9.12 17.64 13.74
CA ILE A 191 9.27 17.85 12.29
C ILE A 191 10.35 16.92 11.73
N GLN A 192 11.51 16.80 12.39
CA GLN A 192 12.59 15.91 11.96
C GLN A 192 12.12 14.45 11.89
N ARG A 193 11.33 14.00 12.88
CA ARG A 193 10.72 12.67 12.90
C ARG A 193 9.75 12.47 11.75
N GLN A 194 8.88 13.44 11.49
CA GLN A 194 7.92 13.36 10.40
C GLN A 194 8.61 13.31 9.04
N GLU A 195 9.64 14.14 8.81
CA GLU A 195 10.41 14.12 7.57
C GLU A 195 11.22 12.82 7.39
N PHE A 196 11.78 12.29 8.48
CA PHE A 196 12.41 10.97 8.44
C PHE A 196 11.42 9.89 7.98
N ILE A 197 10.19 9.88 8.52
CA ILE A 197 9.18 8.87 8.13
C ILE A 197 8.80 9.05 6.66
N LYS A 198 8.55 10.28 6.18
CA LYS A 198 8.24 10.54 4.77
C LYS A 198 9.36 10.03 3.83
N LEU A 199 10.62 10.35 4.15
CA LEU A 199 11.77 9.87 3.39
C LEU A 199 11.88 8.34 3.42
N TRP A 200 11.67 7.73 4.58
CA TRP A 200 11.66 6.28 4.73
C TRP A 200 10.60 5.63 3.82
N THR A 201 9.36 6.13 3.88
CA THR A 201 8.24 5.63 3.06
C THR A 201 8.54 5.77 1.57
N LEU A 202 9.14 6.89 1.12
CA LEU A 202 9.55 7.08 -0.27
C LEU A 202 10.62 6.08 -0.72
N LYS A 203 11.66 5.87 0.10
CA LYS A 203 12.74 4.93 -0.22
C LYS A 203 12.22 3.49 -0.28
N GLU A 204 11.36 3.10 0.66
CA GLU A 204 10.72 1.78 0.65
C GLU A 204 9.83 1.57 -0.59
N ALA A 205 9.01 2.57 -0.95
CA ALA A 205 8.19 2.50 -2.15
C ALA A 205 9.05 2.32 -3.41
N TYR A 206 10.17 3.04 -3.52
CA TYR A 206 11.11 2.88 -4.64
C TYR A 206 11.72 1.47 -4.71
N VAL A 207 12.23 0.97 -3.58
CA VAL A 207 12.81 -0.38 -3.48
C VAL A 207 11.79 -1.47 -3.84
N LYS A 208 10.54 -1.30 -3.38
CA LYS A 208 9.43 -2.18 -3.71
C LYS A 208 9.07 -2.11 -5.20
N ALA A 209 9.17 -0.94 -5.83
CA ALA A 209 8.94 -0.77 -7.26
C ALA A 209 10.00 -1.51 -8.08
N LEU A 210 11.28 -1.35 -7.74
CA LEU A 210 12.41 -2.10 -8.30
C LEU A 210 12.29 -3.62 -8.11
N GLY A 211 11.52 -4.05 -7.12
CA GLY A 211 11.29 -5.46 -6.82
C GLY A 211 12.51 -6.19 -6.28
N ARG A 212 13.47 -5.48 -5.68
CA ARG A 212 14.74 -6.03 -5.17
C ARG A 212 14.72 -6.47 -3.70
N GLY A 213 13.60 -6.30 -2.99
CA GLY A 213 13.46 -6.69 -1.59
C GLY A 213 14.38 -5.89 -0.63
N PHE A 214 14.05 -5.86 0.65
CA PHE A 214 14.78 -5.03 1.64
C PHE A 214 16.27 -5.42 1.79
N SER A 215 16.56 -6.73 1.82
CA SER A 215 17.91 -7.24 2.11
C SER A 215 18.93 -7.04 1.00
N ALA A 216 18.47 -6.81 -0.25
CA ALA A 216 19.35 -6.56 -1.39
C ALA A 216 19.24 -5.12 -1.91
N ALA A 217 18.51 -4.25 -1.20
CA ALA A 217 18.32 -2.87 -1.59
C ALA A 217 19.45 -1.96 -1.08
N PRO A 218 20.17 -1.29 -1.98
CA PRO A 218 21.24 -0.39 -1.59
C PRO A 218 20.67 0.99 -1.26
N PHE A 219 20.02 1.14 -0.10
CA PHE A 219 19.36 2.40 0.29
C PHE A 219 20.30 3.64 0.24
N LYS A 220 21.61 3.44 0.38
CA LYS A 220 22.64 4.49 0.28
C LYS A 220 23.08 4.83 -1.14
N THR A 221 22.80 3.99 -2.15
CA THR A 221 23.26 4.23 -3.53
C THR A 221 22.29 5.09 -4.32
N PHE A 222 21.24 5.61 -3.68
CA PHE A 222 20.37 6.61 -4.27
C PHE A 222 19.90 7.64 -3.23
N THR A 223 19.56 8.82 -3.73
CA THR A 223 19.07 9.96 -2.95
C THR A 223 17.69 10.37 -3.46
N ILE A 224 16.74 10.52 -2.53
CA ILE A 224 15.45 11.17 -2.78
C ILE A 224 15.63 12.68 -2.67
N ARG A 225 15.18 13.41 -3.69
CA ARG A 225 15.18 14.88 -3.71
C ARG A 225 13.81 15.43 -4.03
N PHE A 226 13.53 16.62 -3.50
CA PHE A 226 12.35 17.39 -3.83
C PHE A 226 12.76 18.56 -4.70
N ARG A 227 12.19 18.65 -5.91
CA ARG A 227 12.37 19.77 -6.83
C ARG A 227 11.08 20.57 -6.89
N ALA A 228 11.12 21.84 -6.48
CA ALA A 228 10.01 22.75 -6.69
C ALA A 228 9.77 22.92 -8.20
N THR A 229 8.54 22.72 -8.67
CA THR A 229 8.20 23.03 -10.06
C THR A 229 7.82 24.51 -10.12
N ARG A 230 8.57 25.29 -10.91
CA ARG A 230 8.25 26.70 -11.19
C ARG A 230 8.07 26.89 -12.69
N SER A 231 7.07 27.68 -13.03
CA SER A 231 6.77 28.15 -14.38
C SER A 231 7.73 29.24 -14.89
N ASP A 232 8.64 29.77 -14.05
CA ASP A 232 9.57 30.83 -14.45
C ASP A 232 10.91 30.74 -13.68
N GLY A 233 11.93 30.24 -14.38
CA GLY A 233 13.35 30.65 -14.42
C GLY A 233 14.22 30.95 -13.18
N LEU A 234 13.71 31.09 -11.95
CA LEU A 234 14.51 31.54 -10.81
C LEU A 234 14.64 30.47 -9.71
N GLN A 235 15.86 29.95 -9.54
CA GLN A 235 16.24 29.02 -8.48
C GLN A 235 16.17 29.73 -7.11
N VAL A 236 15.45 29.12 -6.16
CA VAL A 236 15.39 29.56 -4.75
C VAL A 236 15.78 28.35 -3.88
N PRO A 237 16.52 28.53 -2.77
CA PRO A 237 16.85 27.44 -1.85
C PRO A 237 15.62 26.72 -1.30
N THR A 238 15.77 25.41 -1.19
CA THR A 238 14.76 24.37 -0.98
C THR A 238 14.38 24.22 0.49
N ASP A 239 13.22 24.73 0.92
CA ASP A 239 12.70 24.44 2.29
C ASP A 239 11.18 24.24 2.39
N LEU A 240 10.42 24.31 1.29
CA LEU A 240 8.97 24.08 1.31
C LEU A 240 8.59 23.04 0.26
N ILE A 241 8.29 21.82 0.71
CA ILE A 241 7.58 20.83 -0.10
C ILE A 241 6.19 21.41 -0.38
N SER A 242 5.94 21.76 -1.64
CA SER A 242 4.60 22.11 -2.13
C SER A 242 3.99 20.87 -2.79
N GLU A 243 2.67 20.82 -2.90
CA GLU A 243 1.96 19.81 -3.69
C GLU A 243 2.51 19.69 -5.12
N ALA A 244 3.02 20.81 -5.66
CA ALA A 244 3.63 20.88 -6.98
C ALA A 244 5.10 20.41 -7.03
N SER A 245 5.72 20.00 -5.92
CA SER A 245 7.09 19.51 -5.95
C SER A 245 7.18 18.14 -6.63
N GLU A 246 8.11 17.98 -7.55
CA GLU A 246 8.47 16.67 -8.10
C GLU A 246 9.47 16.00 -7.15
N ILE A 247 9.31 14.69 -6.97
CA ILE A 247 10.26 13.87 -6.23
C ILE A 247 11.14 13.13 -7.24
N LEU A 248 12.45 13.26 -7.08
CA LEU A 248 13.46 12.68 -7.96
C LEU A 248 14.30 11.65 -7.22
N VAL A 249 14.82 10.67 -7.95
CA VAL A 249 15.79 9.70 -7.48
C VAL A 249 17.10 9.90 -8.24
N GLU A 250 18.16 10.23 -7.51
CA GLU A 250 19.51 10.33 -8.08
C GLU A 250 20.34 9.14 -7.61
N ALA A 251 20.84 8.33 -8.55
CA ALA A 251 21.76 7.22 -8.26
C ALA A 251 23.23 7.69 -8.29
N PHE A 252 24.07 7.12 -7.41
CA PHE A 252 25.48 7.52 -7.29
C PHE A 252 26.40 6.97 -8.39
N ASP A 253 26.12 5.76 -8.91
CA ASP A 253 27.10 5.01 -9.70
C ASP A 253 26.96 5.22 -11.22
N ASP A 254 25.85 5.80 -11.70
CA ASP A 254 25.69 6.19 -13.12
C ASP A 254 24.51 7.16 -13.30
N PRO A 255 24.76 8.45 -13.57
CA PRO A 255 23.71 9.43 -13.80
C PRO A 255 22.87 9.16 -15.06
N LYS A 256 23.32 8.24 -15.96
CA LYS A 256 22.60 7.89 -17.20
C LYS A 256 21.74 6.63 -17.11
N SER A 257 21.98 5.70 -16.18
CA SER A 257 21.34 4.37 -16.28
C SER A 257 20.06 4.14 -15.45
N LEU A 258 19.72 4.94 -14.43
CA LEU A 258 18.53 4.65 -13.59
C LEU A 258 17.74 5.85 -13.03
N SER A 259 18.08 7.10 -13.35
CA SER A 259 17.63 8.27 -12.57
C SER A 259 16.32 8.96 -13.03
N ASN A 260 15.82 8.72 -14.24
CA ASN A 260 14.66 9.49 -14.77
C ASN A 260 13.41 8.68 -15.11
N ASN A 261 13.40 7.37 -14.84
CA ASN A 261 12.29 6.50 -15.24
C ASN A 261 11.26 6.28 -14.12
N TRP A 262 11.30 7.04 -13.04
CA TRP A 262 10.38 6.87 -11.90
C TRP A 262 9.64 8.16 -11.60
N GLN A 263 8.37 8.02 -11.25
CA GLN A 263 7.52 9.07 -10.72
C GLN A 263 7.01 8.63 -9.35
N PHE A 264 6.83 9.60 -8.47
CA PHE A 264 6.47 9.37 -7.08
C PHE A 264 5.25 10.18 -6.72
N GLY A 265 4.43 9.65 -5.83
CA GLY A 265 3.43 10.40 -5.09
C GLY A 265 3.62 10.20 -3.60
N LEU A 266 3.53 11.30 -2.84
CA LEU A 266 3.51 11.28 -1.38
C LEU A 266 2.20 11.90 -0.90
N LEU A 267 1.52 11.21 0.01
CA LEU A 267 0.24 11.64 0.56
C LEU A 267 0.10 11.25 2.03
N GLU A 268 -0.82 11.91 2.72
CA GLU A 268 -1.41 11.37 3.94
C GLU A 268 -2.61 10.50 3.58
N LEU A 269 -2.69 9.32 4.19
CA LEU A 269 -3.75 8.34 3.99
C LEU A 269 -4.46 8.06 5.32
N ALA A 270 -5.79 8.07 5.29
CA ALA A 270 -6.66 7.83 6.44
C ALA A 270 -6.31 8.72 7.66
N ASN A 271 -5.80 9.93 7.41
CA ASN A 271 -5.35 10.93 8.41
C ASN A 271 -4.30 10.47 9.42
N SER A 272 -3.80 9.24 9.29
CA SER A 272 -2.98 8.56 10.30
C SER A 272 -1.68 8.02 9.74
N HIS A 273 -1.56 7.92 8.41
CA HIS A 273 -0.41 7.35 7.73
C HIS A 273 0.16 8.31 6.70
N TYR A 274 1.47 8.24 6.49
CA TYR A 274 2.07 8.65 5.23
C TYR A 274 2.03 7.46 4.28
N ALA A 275 1.69 7.71 3.02
CA ALA A 275 1.76 6.72 1.96
C ALA A 275 2.60 7.27 0.81
N ALA A 276 3.55 6.46 0.34
CA ALA A 276 4.33 6.74 -0.84
C ALA A 276 4.02 5.73 -1.94
N ILE A 277 3.96 6.23 -3.17
CA ILE A 277 3.74 5.45 -4.37
C ILE A 277 4.93 5.76 -5.28
N CYS A 278 5.56 4.73 -5.81
CA CYS A 278 6.59 4.83 -6.83
C CYS A 278 6.13 4.02 -8.05
N MET A 279 6.00 4.66 -9.20
CA MET A 279 5.61 4.05 -10.45
C MET A 279 6.64 4.33 -11.54
N GLU A 280 6.83 3.38 -12.45
CA GLU A 280 7.67 3.57 -13.63
C GLU A 280 7.04 4.62 -14.59
N LYS A 281 7.86 5.53 -15.12
CA LYS A 281 7.47 6.54 -16.11
C LYS A 281 7.27 5.90 -17.49
N GLU A 282 6.61 6.65 -18.35
CA GLU A 282 6.52 6.33 -19.77
C GLU A 282 7.81 6.78 -20.47
N ASN A 283 8.42 5.91 -21.28
CA ASN A 283 9.56 6.28 -22.12
C ASN A 283 9.02 7.12 -23.31
N ILE A 284 8.79 8.41 -23.10
CA ILE A 284 8.40 9.31 -24.19
C ILE A 284 9.65 9.91 -24.84
N LEU A 285 9.79 9.65 -26.14
CA LEU A 285 10.52 10.53 -27.06
C LEU A 285 9.80 11.88 -27.07
N GLU A 286 10.42 12.88 -26.42
CA GLU A 286 10.13 14.32 -26.53
C GLU A 286 8.65 14.73 -26.70
N GLY A 287 7.99 15.08 -25.60
CA GLY A 287 6.66 15.70 -25.64
C GLY A 287 6.29 16.42 -24.34
N LYS A 288 6.11 17.74 -24.42
CA LYS A 288 5.87 18.69 -23.32
C LYS A 288 4.67 18.35 -22.44
N GLY A 289 4.90 18.22 -21.15
CA GLY A 289 3.89 18.27 -20.09
C GLY A 289 4.44 17.71 -18.79
N ASN A 290 4.49 18.52 -17.72
CA ASN A 290 4.86 18.07 -16.38
C ASN A 290 3.63 17.39 -15.74
N ASP A 291 3.24 16.26 -16.31
CA ASP A 291 1.95 15.63 -16.03
C ASP A 291 2.11 14.60 -14.92
N PHE A 292 1.79 15.02 -13.70
CA PHE A 292 1.92 14.19 -12.50
C PHE A 292 1.02 12.95 -12.54
N MET A 293 1.48 11.89 -11.89
CA MET A 293 0.71 10.67 -11.64
C MET A 293 -0.68 10.98 -11.09
N LYS A 294 -1.71 10.39 -11.71
CA LYS A 294 -3.10 10.43 -11.22
C LYS A 294 -3.27 9.38 -10.14
N LEU A 295 -4.09 9.70 -9.13
CA LEU A 295 -4.34 8.82 -8.00
C LEU A 295 -5.83 8.67 -7.74
N LYS A 296 -6.28 7.42 -7.70
CA LYS A 296 -7.60 7.04 -7.20
C LYS A 296 -7.47 6.16 -5.97
N VAL A 297 -8.26 6.43 -4.93
CA VAL A 297 -8.14 5.76 -3.62
C VAL A 297 -9.49 5.25 -3.16
N TRP A 298 -9.51 4.00 -2.70
CA TRP A 298 -10.66 3.35 -2.10
C TRP A 298 -10.32 2.82 -0.71
N LYS A 299 -11.21 3.08 0.24
CA LYS A 299 -11.32 2.30 1.47
C LYS A 299 -12.25 1.13 1.19
N THR A 300 -11.90 -0.07 1.62
CA THR A 300 -12.73 -1.26 1.35
C THR A 300 -12.92 -2.12 2.60
N LEU A 301 -14.13 -2.63 2.74
CA LEU A 301 -14.45 -3.79 3.54
C LEU A 301 -15.02 -4.84 2.57
N PRO A 302 -14.17 -5.73 2.00
CA PRO A 302 -14.58 -6.58 0.89
C PRO A 302 -15.88 -7.37 1.14
N PHE A 303 -16.76 -7.36 0.14
CA PHE A 303 -18.13 -7.91 0.17
C PHE A 303 -19.13 -7.22 1.13
N VAL A 304 -18.74 -6.11 1.75
CA VAL A 304 -19.62 -5.26 2.55
C VAL A 304 -19.76 -3.89 1.91
N GLU A 305 -18.65 -3.18 1.71
CA GLU A 305 -18.64 -1.84 1.14
C GLU A 305 -17.30 -1.47 0.51
N ASP A 306 -17.36 -0.63 -0.52
CA ASP A 306 -16.23 0.05 -1.14
C ASP A 306 -16.53 1.56 -1.15
N GLU A 307 -15.70 2.35 -0.46
CA GLU A 307 -15.84 3.80 -0.37
C GLU A 307 -14.74 4.46 -1.23
N TYR A 308 -15.15 5.23 -2.23
CA TYR A 308 -14.22 6.05 -3.02
C TYR A 308 -13.86 7.32 -2.22
N VAL A 309 -12.59 7.46 -1.84
CA VAL A 309 -12.15 8.50 -0.89
C VAL A 309 -11.19 9.53 -1.49
N SER A 310 -10.90 9.44 -2.80
CA SER A 310 -10.15 10.48 -3.50
C SER A 310 -10.84 11.85 -3.40
N GLY A 311 -10.05 12.90 -3.16
CA GLY A 311 -10.56 14.27 -3.01
C GLY A 311 -11.32 14.52 -1.69
N THR A 312 -11.36 13.54 -0.78
CA THR A 312 -11.91 13.72 0.57
C THR A 312 -10.78 14.03 1.57
N ASN A 313 -11.15 14.40 2.79
CA ASN A 313 -10.18 14.59 3.88
C ASN A 313 -9.42 13.31 4.27
N ALA A 314 -9.82 12.12 3.79
CA ALA A 314 -9.06 10.89 4.04
C ALA A 314 -7.77 10.80 3.21
N VAL A 315 -7.65 11.61 2.15
CA VAL A 315 -6.50 11.62 1.22
C VAL A 315 -6.01 13.05 1.07
N LYS A 316 -4.86 13.36 1.67
CA LYS A 316 -4.22 14.68 1.54
C LYS A 316 -2.92 14.55 0.75
N ILE A 317 -2.87 15.09 -0.45
CA ILE A 317 -1.65 15.09 -1.27
C ILE A 317 -0.59 15.95 -0.57
N ILE A 318 0.64 15.43 -0.48
CA ILE A 318 1.79 16.18 0.01
C ILE A 318 2.59 16.70 -1.19
N CYS A 319 2.93 15.83 -2.15
CA CYS A 319 3.62 16.20 -3.40
C CYS A 319 3.64 15.05 -4.44
N GLY A 320 4.04 15.38 -5.68
CA GLY A 320 4.28 14.42 -6.75
C GLY A 320 3.03 13.85 -7.45
N LEU A 321 1.85 14.38 -7.12
CA LEU A 321 0.56 13.89 -7.64
C LEU A 321 -0.22 15.04 -8.29
N SER A 322 -0.98 14.73 -9.34
CA SER A 322 -2.01 15.65 -9.84
C SER A 322 -3.20 15.65 -8.89
N GLN A 323 -3.94 16.76 -8.81
CA GLN A 323 -5.14 16.85 -7.96
C GLN A 323 -6.05 15.63 -8.19
N CYS A 324 -6.48 14.99 -7.10
CA CYS A 324 -7.40 13.86 -7.17
C CYS A 324 -8.65 14.28 -7.94
N LEU A 325 -8.88 13.65 -9.10
CA LEU A 325 -10.05 13.92 -9.93
C LEU A 325 -11.31 13.56 -9.12
N HIS A 326 -12.19 14.53 -8.90
CA HIS A 326 -13.56 14.26 -8.46
C HIS A 326 -14.30 13.57 -9.61
N LEU A 327 -15.07 12.52 -9.29
CA LEU A 327 -15.95 11.83 -10.25
C LEU A 327 -17.08 12.75 -10.73
#